data_AF-A0A671PAF3-F1
#
_entry.id   AF-A0A671PAF3-F1
#
_cell.length_a   1.000
_cell.length_b   1.000
_cell.length_c   1.000
_cell.angle_alpha   90.00
_cell.angle_beta   90.00
_cell.angle_gamma   90.00
#
_symmetry.space_group_name_H-M   'P 1'
#
loop_
_entity.id
_entity.type
_entity.pdbx_description
1 polymer ?
#
loop_
_entity_poly.entity_id
_entity_poly.type
_entity_poly.pdbx_seq_one_letter_code
_entity_poly.pdbx_strand_id
1 'polypeptide(L)'
;TVLLLALLGLYVEMMFVSRSTGTHSLRYFYTGVSGDIDFPEFTAVGLVDEGQFIYFDSNTMKAVPKTEWIRQNVGADYWDGQTQIFDWTR
;
A
#
# COMPACT_ATOMS: atom_id res chain seq x y z
N THR A 1 -31.88 26.81 -26.39
CA THR A 1 -30.65 27.11 -25.63
C THR A 1 -30.54 26.27 -24.37
N VAL A 2 -31.56 26.23 -23.51
CA VAL A 2 -31.58 25.41 -22.27
C VAL A 2 -31.31 23.91 -22.51
N LEU A 3 -31.97 23.30 -23.51
CA LEU A 3 -31.74 21.90 -23.90
C LEU A 3 -30.30 21.63 -24.36
N LEU A 4 -29.68 22.60 -25.03
CA LEU A 4 -28.31 22.47 -25.54
C LEU A 4 -27.29 22.48 -24.41
N LEU A 5 -27.52 23.32 -23.38
CA LEU A 5 -26.69 23.38 -22.18
C LEU A 5 -26.82 22.13 -21.31
N ALA A 6 -28.04 21.57 -21.20
CA ALA A 6 -28.26 20.31 -20.49
C ALA A 6 -27.53 19.13 -21.18
N LEU A 7 -27.59 19.06 -22.51
CA LEU A 7 -26.87 18.05 -23.30
C LEU A 7 -25.35 18.22 -23.20
N LEU A 8 -24.85 19.47 -23.22
CA LEU A 8 -23.43 19.76 -23.03
C LEU A 8 -22.96 19.35 -21.62
N GLY A 9 -23.75 19.63 -20.58
CA GLY A 9 -23.46 19.22 -19.21
C GLY A 9 -23.39 17.71 -19.05
N LEU A 10 -24.37 16.98 -19.59
CA LEU A 10 -24.38 15.51 -19.57
C LEU A 10 -23.17 14.91 -20.31
N TYR A 11 -22.81 15.49 -21.45
CA TYR A 11 -21.65 15.07 -22.25
C TYR A 11 -20.34 15.29 -21.50
N VAL A 12 -20.20 16.42 -20.80
CA VAL A 12 -19.06 16.73 -19.95
C VAL A 12 -18.98 15.77 -18.76
N GLU A 13 -20.09 15.46 -18.09
CA GLU A 13 -20.11 14.47 -17.00
C GLU A 13 -19.72 13.06 -17.49
N MET A 14 -20.20 12.65 -18.67
CA MET A 14 -19.82 11.37 -19.28
C MET A 14 -18.32 11.29 -19.61
N MET A 15 -17.69 12.40 -20.01
CA MET A 15 -16.24 12.47 -20.24
C MET A 15 -15.42 12.25 -18.95
N PHE A 16 -15.98 12.61 -17.79
CA PHE A 16 -15.30 12.46 -16.51
C PHE A 16 -15.46 11.09 -15.86
N VAL A 17 -16.27 10.18 -16.41
CA VAL A 17 -16.35 8.79 -15.93
C VAL A 17 -15.18 7.98 -16.49
N SER A 18 -13.98 8.25 -15.98
CA SER A 18 -12.85 7.34 -16.12
C SER A 18 -12.98 6.24 -15.08
N ARG A 19 -13.71 5.16 -15.41
CA ARG A 19 -13.63 3.91 -14.64
C ARG A 19 -12.33 3.20 -15.04
N SER A 20 -11.26 3.40 -14.27
CA SER A 20 -10.08 2.56 -14.36
C SER A 20 -10.46 1.13 -13.99
N THR A 21 -10.59 0.25 -14.98
CA THR A 21 -10.61 -1.21 -14.79
C THR A 21 -9.18 -1.73 -14.88
N GLY A 22 -8.24 -1.08 -14.18
CA GLY A 22 -6.86 -1.54 -14.07
C GLY A 22 -6.78 -2.75 -13.15
N THR A 23 -5.88 -3.70 -13.46
CA THR A 23 -5.51 -4.75 -12.52
C THR A 23 -4.66 -4.15 -11.41
N HIS A 24 -5.06 -4.36 -10.16
CA HIS A 24 -4.24 -4.00 -9.01
C HIS A 24 -3.31 -5.14 -8.64
N SER A 25 -2.08 -4.83 -8.20
CA SER A 25 -1.10 -5.83 -7.76
C SER A 25 -0.67 -5.60 -6.31
N LEU A 26 -0.57 -6.68 -5.56
CA LEU A 26 0.01 -6.72 -4.22
C LEU A 26 1.23 -7.64 -4.26
N ARG A 27 2.40 -7.14 -3.87
CA ARG A 27 3.66 -7.91 -3.84
C ARG A 27 4.37 -7.75 -2.51
N TYR A 28 4.95 -8.84 -2.03
CA TYR A 28 5.80 -8.86 -0.85
C TYR A 28 7.21 -9.34 -1.20
N PHE A 29 8.21 -8.66 -0.66
CA PHE A 29 9.61 -9.04 -0.73
C PHE A 29 10.10 -9.33 0.68
N TYR A 30 10.62 -10.54 0.86
CA TYR A 30 11.26 -10.97 2.09
C TYR A 30 12.75 -11.10 1.83
N THR A 31 13.57 -10.55 2.71
CA THR A 31 15.01 -10.67 2.64
C THR A 31 15.52 -11.17 3.98
N GLY A 32 16.17 -12.32 3.96
CA GLY A 32 16.90 -12.89 5.09
C GLY A 32 18.39 -12.87 4.79
N VAL A 33 19.20 -12.39 5.73
CA VAL A 33 20.66 -12.36 5.59
C VAL A 33 21.28 -12.86 6.89
N SER A 34 22.39 -13.60 6.79
CA SER A 34 23.12 -14.13 7.93
C SER A 34 24.57 -13.64 7.96
N GLY A 35 25.13 -13.54 9.16
CA GLY A 35 26.50 -13.07 9.39
C GLY A 35 26.54 -11.70 10.06
N ASP A 36 27.76 -11.26 10.39
CA ASP A 36 28.01 -10.01 11.11
C ASP A 36 28.04 -8.84 10.11
N ILE A 37 26.87 -8.34 9.75
CA ILE A 37 26.66 -7.26 8.77
C ILE A 37 25.82 -6.13 9.36
N ASP A 38 26.09 -4.90 8.93
CA ASP A 38 25.31 -3.72 9.30
C ASP A 38 24.03 -3.60 8.44
N PHE A 39 23.20 -4.65 8.48
CA PHE A 39 21.91 -4.73 7.82
C PHE A 39 20.97 -5.63 8.65
N PRO A 40 19.64 -5.36 8.72
CA PRO A 40 18.73 -6.21 9.46
C PRO A 40 18.76 -7.66 8.96
N GLU A 41 18.84 -8.62 9.88
CA GLU A 41 18.80 -10.06 9.59
C GLU A 41 17.58 -10.44 8.75
N PHE A 42 16.43 -9.80 9.00
CA PHE A 42 15.21 -10.01 8.25
C PHE A 42 14.52 -8.68 7.92
N THR A 43 14.00 -8.57 6.70
CA THR A 43 13.11 -7.49 6.29
C THR A 43 11.91 -7.99 5.49
N ALA A 44 10.78 -7.31 5.63
CA ALA A 44 9.59 -7.52 4.80
C ALA A 44 9.13 -6.19 4.19
N VAL A 45 8.91 -6.17 2.88
CA VAL A 45 8.48 -5.00 2.12
C VAL A 45 7.22 -5.34 1.33
N GLY A 46 6.15 -4.56 1.51
CA GLY A 46 4.90 -4.75 0.75
C GLY A 46 4.61 -3.59 -0.19
N LEU A 47 4.24 -3.90 -1.43
CA LEU A 47 3.88 -2.95 -2.48
C LEU A 47 2.42 -3.15 -2.92
N VAL A 48 1.68 -2.05 -3.07
CA VAL A 48 0.42 -1.98 -3.82
C VAL A 48 0.67 -1.12 -5.05
N ASP A 49 0.48 -1.68 -6.25
CA ASP A 49 0.67 -0.99 -7.53
C ASP A 49 2.03 -0.26 -7.64
N GLU A 50 3.10 -0.99 -7.33
CA GLU A 50 4.49 -0.50 -7.23
C GLU A 50 4.77 0.46 -6.04
N GLY A 51 3.74 0.98 -5.38
CA GLY A 51 3.86 1.85 -4.21
C GLY A 51 4.08 1.07 -2.92
N GLN A 52 5.19 1.31 -2.23
CA GLN A 52 5.45 0.68 -0.94
C GLN A 52 4.47 1.19 0.12
N PHE A 53 3.68 0.28 0.71
CA PHE A 53 2.72 0.61 1.74
C PHE A 53 3.17 0.17 3.14
N ILE A 54 4.05 -0.83 3.25
CA ILE A 54 4.52 -1.41 4.52
C ILE A 54 6.01 -1.73 4.48
N TYR A 55 6.66 -1.62 5.63
CA TYR A 55 8.03 -2.05 5.87
C TYR A 55 8.15 -2.66 7.26
N PHE A 56 8.92 -3.74 7.38
CA PHE A 56 9.36 -4.32 8.64
C PHE A 56 10.85 -4.63 8.54
N ASP A 57 11.57 -4.44 9.63
CA ASP A 57 12.94 -4.91 9.80
C ASP A 57 13.15 -5.50 11.20
N SER A 58 14.07 -6.45 11.31
CA SER A 58 14.36 -7.16 12.56
C SER A 58 15.09 -6.31 13.60
N ASN A 59 15.55 -5.10 13.27
CA ASN A 59 16.21 -4.21 14.23
C ASN A 59 15.17 -3.40 15.00
N THR A 60 14.15 -2.90 14.31
CA THR A 60 13.06 -2.11 14.90
C THR A 60 11.89 -2.96 15.39
N MET A 61 11.75 -4.19 14.84
CA MET A 61 10.71 -5.15 15.20
C MET A 61 9.30 -4.55 15.11
N LYS A 62 9.06 -3.74 14.07
CA LYS A 62 7.79 -3.03 13.90
C LYS A 62 7.38 -2.94 12.44
N ALA A 63 6.14 -3.30 12.14
CA ALA A 63 5.53 -3.05 10.85
C ALA A 63 5.10 -1.58 10.74
N VAL A 64 5.71 -0.85 9.80
CA VAL A 64 5.53 0.60 9.64
C VAL A 64 4.80 0.90 8.33
N PRO A 65 3.68 1.64 8.37
CA PRO A 65 3.02 2.13 7.17
C PRO A 65 3.83 3.22 6.47
N LYS A 66 4.02 3.07 5.16
CA LYS A 66 4.87 3.96 4.35
C LYS A 66 4.10 5.00 3.53
N THR A 67 2.81 4.80 3.29
CA THR A 67 1.96 5.75 2.55
C THR A 67 0.90 6.40 3.43
N GLU A 68 0.47 7.60 3.06
CA GLU A 68 -0.51 8.35 3.84
C GLU A 68 -1.92 7.73 3.78
N TRP A 69 -2.31 7.24 2.61
CA TRP A 69 -3.62 6.63 2.44
C TRP A 69 -3.82 5.44 3.38
N ILE A 70 -2.81 4.61 3.63
CA ILE A 70 -2.98 3.44 4.51
C ILE A 70 -2.92 3.82 5.99
N ARG A 71 -2.14 4.86 6.36
CA ARG A 71 -2.12 5.41 7.71
C ARG A 71 -3.47 5.95 8.15
N GLN A 72 -4.18 6.61 7.24
CA GLN A 72 -5.46 7.25 7.54
C GLN A 72 -6.63 6.26 7.60
N ASN A 73 -6.50 5.08 6.99
CA ASN A 73 -7.61 4.15 6.81
C ASN A 73 -7.49 2.87 7.66
N VAL A 74 -6.34 2.61 8.29
CA VAL A 74 -6.08 1.35 9.00
C VAL A 74 -5.55 1.60 10.41
N GLY A 75 -6.20 0.98 11.40
CA GLY A 75 -5.93 1.15 12.83
C GLY A 75 -4.67 0.45 13.35
N ALA A 76 -4.27 0.79 14.57
CA ALA A 76 -3.05 0.27 15.23
C ALA A 76 -3.06 -1.26 15.38
N ASP A 77 -4.23 -1.81 15.68
CA ASP A 77 -4.53 -3.24 15.83
C ASP A 77 -4.15 -4.06 14.58
N TYR A 78 -4.32 -3.53 13.38
CA TYR A 78 -3.85 -4.17 12.17
C TYR A 78 -2.31 -4.19 12.09
N TRP A 79 -1.65 -3.08 12.41
CA TRP A 79 -0.19 -2.96 12.36
C TRP A 79 0.50 -3.80 13.43
N ASP A 80 -0.11 -3.92 14.61
CA ASP A 80 0.33 -4.82 15.66
C ASP A 80 0.22 -6.29 15.19
N GLY A 81 -0.88 -6.64 14.51
CA GLY A 81 -1.04 -7.94 13.87
C GLY A 81 0.01 -8.22 12.79
N GLN A 82 0.29 -7.26 11.90
CA GLN A 82 1.35 -7.39 10.89
C GLN A 82 2.72 -7.55 11.53
N THR A 83 2.99 -6.82 12.62
CA THR A 83 4.24 -6.94 13.38
C THR A 83 4.40 -8.36 13.92
N GLN A 84 3.35 -8.93 14.53
CA GLN A 84 3.36 -10.30 15.04
C GLN A 84 3.55 -11.33 13.92
N ILE A 85 2.93 -11.12 12.75
CA ILE A 85 3.06 -12.02 11.60
C ILE A 85 4.51 -12.03 11.08
N PHE A 86 5.14 -10.86 10.92
CA PHE A 86 6.51 -10.80 10.44
C PHE A 86 7.52 -11.33 11.45
N ASP A 87 7.30 -11.07 12.75
CA ASP A 87 8.12 -11.66 13.81
C ASP A 87 8.01 -13.20 13.82
N TRP A 88 6.82 -13.76 13.58
CA TRP A 88 6.66 -15.21 13.43
C TRP A 88 7.32 -15.80 12.17
N THR A 89 7.47 -15.00 11.11
CA THR A 89 7.91 -15.48 9.80
C THR A 89 9.44 -15.46 9.63
N ARG A 90 10.14 -14.65 10.43
CA ARG A 90 11.58 -14.42 10.30
C ARG A 90 12.45 -15.63 10.65
#